data_AF-A0A7S4FIY8-F1
#
_entry.id   AF-A0A7S4FIY8-F1
#
_cell.length_a   1.000
_cell.length_b   1.000
_cell.length_c   1.000
_cell.angle_alpha   90.00
_cell.angle_beta   90.00
_cell.angle_gamma   90.00
#
_symmetry.space_group_name_H-M   'P 1'
#
loop_
_entity.id
_entity.type
_entity.pdbx_description
1 polymer ?
#
loop_
_entity_poly.entity_id
_entity_poly.type
_entity_poly.pdbx_seq_one_letter_code
_entity_poly.pdbx_strand_id
1 'polypeptide(L)'
;ENVWEELDSPNEFFYNATTQRLYLFYNGTGPPPSDAHIVAPQLHVLVNVSGTAQRPVRDITFKDMTFTASALTYMAPHGVPSGGDWALERIGAVFLQGTEGLSIEQCIFTRLDGNGLMISGYNRDVLVQRSEFSWIGNTAIASWGITEDYGAHPENGLYGTDG
;
A
#
# COMPACT_ATOMS: atom_id res chain seq x y z
N GLU A 1 -11.11 -15.05 -0.96
CA GLU A 1 -10.26 -15.28 -2.15
C GLU A 1 -9.31 -16.44 -1.87
N ASN A 2 -8.74 -17.04 -2.92
CA ASN A 2 -7.72 -18.11 -2.85
C ASN A 2 -8.19 -19.43 -2.22
N VAL A 3 -9.38 -19.89 -2.61
CA VAL A 3 -9.96 -21.20 -2.24
C VAL A 3 -9.95 -22.08 -3.48
N TRP A 4 -9.43 -23.31 -3.39
CA TRP A 4 -9.26 -24.18 -4.56
C TRP A 4 -10.61 -24.57 -5.19
N GLU A 5 -11.60 -24.82 -4.34
CA GLU A 5 -12.96 -25.20 -4.73
C GLU A 5 -13.71 -24.09 -5.46
N GLU A 6 -13.28 -22.84 -5.29
CA GLU A 6 -13.88 -21.64 -5.89
C GLU A 6 -13.11 -21.20 -7.15
N LEU A 7 -12.19 -22.02 -7.69
CA LEU A 7 -11.56 -21.78 -8.99
C LEU A 7 -12.44 -22.37 -10.10
N ASP A 8 -13.53 -21.69 -10.43
CA ASP A 8 -14.57 -22.21 -11.32
C ASP A 8 -14.93 -21.30 -12.50
N SER A 9 -14.42 -20.06 -12.50
CA SER A 9 -14.79 -19.02 -13.46
C SER A 9 -13.56 -18.42 -14.18
N PRO A 10 -13.70 -17.97 -15.44
CA PRO A 10 -12.60 -17.36 -16.18
C PRO A 10 -12.03 -16.09 -15.50
N ASN A 11 -10.71 -15.94 -15.55
CA ASN A 11 -9.88 -14.91 -14.89
C ASN A 11 -9.68 -15.07 -13.38
N GLU A 12 -10.14 -16.17 -12.79
CA GLU A 12 -9.80 -16.51 -11.41
C GLU A 12 -8.42 -17.15 -11.32
N PHE A 13 -7.80 -17.03 -10.14
CA PHE A 13 -6.53 -17.65 -9.85
C PHE A 13 -6.52 -18.26 -8.44
N PHE A 14 -5.69 -19.28 -8.28
CA PHE A 14 -5.38 -19.90 -6.99
C PHE A 14 -3.88 -20.09 -6.87
N TYR A 15 -3.31 -19.59 -5.79
CA TYR A 15 -1.91 -19.80 -5.45
C TYR A 15 -1.79 -20.80 -4.29
N ASN A 16 -1.23 -21.97 -4.60
CA ASN A 16 -0.89 -22.96 -3.61
C ASN A 16 0.48 -22.65 -3.00
N ALA A 17 0.50 -22.06 -1.80
CA ALA A 17 1.74 -21.68 -1.14
C ALA A 17 2.65 -22.87 -0.79
N THR A 18 2.09 -24.04 -0.47
CA THR A 18 2.86 -25.25 -0.12
C THR A 18 3.65 -25.80 -1.29
N THR A 19 3.05 -25.82 -2.48
CA THR A 19 3.68 -26.34 -3.71
C THR A 19 4.30 -25.25 -4.57
N GLN A 20 4.12 -23.98 -4.19
CA GLN A 20 4.51 -22.78 -4.94
C GLN A 20 4.00 -22.79 -6.38
N ARG A 21 2.74 -23.21 -6.57
CA ARG A 21 2.10 -23.30 -7.88
C ARG A 21 0.97 -22.29 -7.98
N LEU A 22 1.03 -21.47 -9.03
CA LEU A 22 -0.05 -20.60 -9.46
C LEU A 22 -0.91 -21.33 -10.50
N TYR A 23 -2.20 -21.43 -10.22
CA TYR A 23 -3.22 -21.92 -11.13
C TYR A 23 -4.02 -20.71 -11.61
N LEU A 24 -4.19 -20.58 -12.92
CA LEU A 24 -4.94 -19.50 -13.56
C LEU A 24 -6.02 -20.12 -14.44
N PHE A 25 -7.28 -19.79 -14.17
CA PHE A 25 -8.37 -20.12 -15.07
C PHE A 25 -8.35 -19.12 -16.24
N TYR A 26 -7.54 -19.43 -17.25
CA TYR A 26 -7.32 -18.53 -18.38
C TYR A 26 -8.62 -18.32 -19.20
N ASN A 27 -8.98 -17.05 -19.39
CA ASN A 27 -10.13 -16.66 -20.19
C ASN A 27 -9.78 -16.61 -21.67
N GLY A 28 -9.74 -17.78 -22.32
CA GLY A 28 -9.50 -17.88 -23.75
C GLY A 28 -9.79 -19.27 -24.32
N THR A 29 -9.86 -19.36 -25.64
CA THR A 29 -10.02 -20.63 -26.35
C THR A 29 -8.66 -21.28 -26.55
N GLY A 30 -8.13 -21.95 -25.51
CA GLY A 30 -6.84 -22.64 -25.55
C GLY A 30 -5.92 -22.27 -24.39
N PRO A 31 -4.66 -22.74 -24.40
CA PRO A 31 -3.69 -22.38 -23.38
C PRO A 31 -3.37 -20.87 -23.44
N PRO A 32 -2.97 -20.25 -22.30
CA PRO A 32 -2.48 -18.88 -22.30
C PRO A 32 -1.27 -18.71 -23.23
N PRO A 33 -1.06 -17.52 -23.82
CA PRO A 33 0.10 -17.23 -24.64
C PRO A 33 1.40 -17.54 -23.90
N SER A 34 2.39 -18.07 -24.61
CA SER A 34 3.70 -18.39 -24.03
C SER A 34 4.45 -17.16 -23.53
N ASP A 35 4.09 -15.97 -24.01
CA ASP A 35 4.62 -14.66 -23.66
C ASP A 35 3.71 -13.89 -22.68
N ALA A 36 2.74 -14.54 -22.04
CA ALA A 36 1.88 -13.91 -21.06
C ALA A 36 2.69 -13.33 -19.89
N HIS A 37 2.48 -12.04 -19.61
CA HIS A 37 3.15 -11.35 -18.51
C HIS A 37 2.29 -11.40 -17.24
N ILE A 38 2.68 -12.27 -16.31
CA ILE A 38 2.00 -12.47 -15.02
C ILE A 38 2.84 -11.83 -13.93
N VAL A 39 2.20 -10.99 -13.11
CA VAL A 39 2.85 -10.30 -11.97
C VAL A 39 2.18 -10.76 -10.69
N ALA A 40 2.96 -11.34 -9.78
CA ALA A 40 2.54 -11.64 -8.42
C ALA A 40 3.25 -10.66 -7.47
N PRO A 41 2.57 -9.60 -6.98
CA PRO A 41 3.20 -8.63 -6.11
C PRO A 41 3.61 -9.27 -4.78
N GLN A 42 4.71 -8.81 -4.20
CA GLN A 42 5.26 -9.36 -2.94
C GLN A 42 5.48 -8.28 -1.87
N LEU A 43 5.83 -7.06 -2.28
CA LEU A 43 6.12 -5.96 -1.37
C LEU A 43 4.88 -5.11 -1.13
N HIS A 44 4.53 -4.86 0.14
CA HIS A 44 3.48 -3.89 0.48
C HIS A 44 3.94 -2.44 0.30
N VAL A 45 5.23 -2.18 0.55
CA VAL A 45 5.84 -0.84 0.46
C VAL A 45 6.97 -0.91 -0.57
N LEU A 46 6.86 -0.09 -1.62
CA LEU A 46 7.85 0.02 -2.68
C LEU A 46 8.92 1.04 -2.32
N VAL A 47 8.52 2.15 -1.69
CA VAL A 47 9.42 3.21 -1.22
C VAL A 47 9.05 3.62 0.20
N ASN A 48 10.04 3.63 1.10
CA ASN A 48 9.88 4.10 2.47
C ASN A 48 10.84 5.26 2.72
N VAL A 49 10.28 6.43 3.02
CA VAL A 49 11.03 7.61 3.47
C VAL A 49 10.67 7.88 4.93
N SER A 50 11.56 7.48 5.84
CA SER A 50 11.33 7.57 7.28
C SER A 50 12.41 8.37 8.00
N GLY A 51 12.00 9.44 8.68
CA GLY A 51 12.75 10.24 9.64
C GLY A 51 11.96 10.44 10.93
N THR A 52 12.36 11.43 11.73
CA THR A 52 11.60 11.88 12.91
C THR A 52 11.38 13.38 12.86
N ALA A 53 10.49 13.92 13.70
CA ALA A 53 10.30 15.38 13.79
C ALA A 53 11.59 16.11 14.18
N GLN A 54 12.46 15.48 14.97
CA GLN A 54 13.75 16.04 15.40
C GLN A 54 14.84 15.88 14.34
N ARG A 55 14.74 14.87 13.48
CA ARG A 55 15.69 14.58 12.41
C ARG A 55 14.93 14.19 11.14
N PRO A 56 14.30 15.18 10.47
CA PRO A 56 13.49 14.90 9.31
C PRO A 56 14.35 14.57 8.08
N VAL A 57 13.80 13.75 7.19
CA VAL A 57 14.34 13.59 5.83
C VAL A 57 13.84 14.77 4.98
N ARG A 58 14.76 15.46 4.31
CA ARG A 58 14.46 16.74 3.65
C ARG A 58 14.71 16.69 2.16
N ASP A 59 13.96 17.52 1.43
CA ASP A 59 14.24 17.93 0.05
C ASP A 59 14.35 16.76 -0.94
N ILE A 60 13.47 15.76 -0.78
CA ILE A 60 13.34 14.61 -1.70
C ILE A 60 12.27 14.92 -2.76
N THR A 61 12.57 14.63 -4.03
CA THR A 61 11.60 14.72 -5.12
C THR A 61 11.51 13.40 -5.87
N PHE A 62 10.31 12.83 -5.95
CA PHE A 62 9.97 11.77 -6.90
C PHE A 62 9.30 12.42 -8.11
N LYS A 63 9.87 12.20 -9.29
CA LYS A 63 9.40 12.83 -10.53
C LYS A 63 9.40 11.88 -11.71
N ASP A 64 8.32 11.89 -12.50
CA ASP A 64 8.16 11.10 -13.73
C ASP A 64 8.35 9.58 -13.47
N MET A 65 7.87 9.11 -12.31
CA MET A 65 7.98 7.71 -11.87
C MET A 65 6.62 7.00 -11.89
N THR A 66 6.63 5.71 -12.23
CA THR A 66 5.46 4.83 -12.08
C THR A 66 5.65 3.87 -10.91
N PHE A 67 4.76 3.93 -9.93
CA PHE A 67 4.65 2.98 -8.83
C PHE A 67 3.55 1.98 -9.15
N THR A 68 3.89 0.70 -9.21
CA THR A 68 2.96 -0.39 -9.58
C THR A 68 3.31 -1.69 -8.85
N ALA A 69 2.32 -2.59 -8.72
CA ALA A 69 2.47 -3.93 -8.18
C ALA A 69 2.93 -3.99 -6.71
N SER A 70 2.31 -3.16 -5.84
CA SER A 70 2.35 -3.41 -4.39
C SER A 70 1.32 -4.48 -4.01
N ALA A 71 1.68 -5.35 -3.07
CA ALA A 71 0.83 -6.44 -2.61
C ALA A 71 -0.36 -5.95 -1.75
N LEU A 72 -1.41 -6.78 -1.69
CA LEU A 72 -2.65 -6.51 -0.96
C LEU A 72 -2.40 -6.28 0.52
N THR A 73 -2.95 -5.20 1.07
CA THR A 73 -2.78 -4.83 2.48
C THR A 73 -4.05 -5.00 3.33
N TYR A 74 -5.14 -5.50 2.75
CA TYR A 74 -6.46 -5.62 3.40
C TYR A 74 -6.45 -6.41 4.73
N MET A 75 -5.59 -7.42 4.87
CA MET A 75 -5.47 -8.21 6.10
C MET A 75 -4.32 -7.73 7.01
N ALA A 76 -3.64 -6.64 6.66
CA ALA A 76 -2.59 -6.07 7.48
C ALA A 76 -3.17 -5.47 8.77
N PRO A 77 -2.36 -5.27 9.84
CA PRO A 77 -2.84 -4.64 11.06
C PRO A 77 -3.43 -3.25 10.80
N HIS A 78 -4.69 -3.08 11.18
CA HIS A 78 -5.38 -1.80 11.13
C HIS A 78 -5.22 -1.06 12.45
N GLY A 79 -5.14 0.26 12.39
CA GLY A 79 -5.28 1.13 13.55
C GLY A 79 -6.42 2.12 13.35
N VAL A 80 -6.74 2.87 14.40
CA VAL A 80 -7.84 3.84 14.40
C VAL A 80 -7.26 5.25 14.39
N PRO A 81 -7.30 5.99 13.27
CA PRO A 81 -6.69 7.32 13.18
C PRO A 81 -7.33 8.40 14.03
N SER A 82 -8.63 8.29 14.35
CA SER A 82 -9.40 9.36 14.98
C SER A 82 -10.23 8.91 16.20
N GLY A 83 -10.05 7.67 16.66
CA GLY A 83 -10.90 7.06 17.70
C GLY A 83 -12.33 6.70 17.27
N GLY A 84 -12.66 6.84 15.96
CA GLY A 84 -13.95 6.46 15.39
C GLY A 84 -14.03 5.00 14.91
N ASP A 85 -15.07 4.66 14.16
CA ASP A 85 -15.30 3.33 13.54
C ASP A 85 -14.47 3.09 12.27
N TRP A 86 -13.73 4.09 11.83
CA TRP A 86 -12.85 4.01 10.68
C TRP A 86 -11.48 3.48 11.10
N ALA A 87 -11.08 2.35 10.52
CA ALA A 87 -9.76 1.76 10.71
C ALA A 87 -9.03 1.68 9.38
N LEU A 88 -7.73 1.90 9.40
CA LEU A 88 -6.88 1.88 8.22
C LEU A 88 -5.57 1.18 8.56
N GLU A 89 -5.00 0.46 7.62
CA GLU A 89 -3.63 0.00 7.70
C GLU A 89 -2.67 1.17 7.47
N ARG A 90 -1.71 1.36 8.38
CA ARG A 90 -0.74 2.44 8.30
C ARG A 90 0.41 2.09 7.35
N ILE A 91 0.06 1.74 6.12
CA ILE A 91 0.94 1.22 5.06
C ILE A 91 0.52 1.91 3.76
N GLY A 92 1.45 2.08 2.81
CA GLY A 92 1.17 2.45 1.43
C GLY A 92 2.34 2.10 0.52
N ALA A 93 2.09 1.99 -0.78
CA ALA A 93 3.13 1.68 -1.77
C ALA A 93 4.28 2.68 -1.70
N VAL A 94 3.97 3.96 -1.46
CA VAL A 94 4.93 4.96 -0.99
C VAL A 94 4.55 5.38 0.43
N PHE A 95 5.47 5.20 1.38
CA PHE A 95 5.28 5.53 2.78
C PHE A 95 6.21 6.67 3.19
N LEU A 96 5.62 7.73 3.74
CA LEU A 96 6.32 8.93 4.21
C LEU A 96 6.11 9.11 5.70
N GLN A 97 7.18 9.31 6.45
CA GLN A 97 7.12 9.71 7.85
C GLN A 97 8.34 10.53 8.22
N GLY A 98 8.14 11.60 8.99
CA GLY A 98 9.23 12.47 9.42
C GLY A 98 9.90 13.18 8.25
N THR A 99 9.12 13.72 7.30
CA THR A 99 9.66 14.39 6.10
C THR A 99 9.38 15.89 6.08
N GLU A 100 10.27 16.68 5.47
CA GLU A 100 10.04 18.11 5.21
C GLU A 100 10.39 18.46 3.76
N GLY A 101 9.49 19.15 3.05
CA GLY A 101 9.73 19.60 1.67
C GLY A 101 9.77 18.47 0.63
N LEU A 102 9.09 17.34 0.87
CA LEU A 102 9.05 16.22 -0.07
C LEU A 102 8.04 16.48 -1.20
N SER A 103 8.44 16.25 -2.44
CA SER A 103 7.59 16.44 -3.62
C SER A 103 7.38 15.15 -4.41
N ILE A 104 6.13 14.90 -4.83
CA ILE A 104 5.72 13.84 -5.76
C ILE A 104 5.09 14.52 -6.98
N GLU A 105 5.82 14.52 -8.09
CA GLU A 105 5.48 15.32 -9.28
C GLU A 105 5.37 14.44 -10.51
N GLN A 106 4.27 14.56 -11.26
CA GLN A 106 4.14 13.87 -12.55
C GLN A 106 4.32 12.33 -12.43
N CYS A 107 3.94 11.77 -11.29
CA CYS A 107 4.04 10.34 -11.03
C CYS A 107 2.74 9.62 -11.37
N ILE A 108 2.84 8.31 -11.62
CA ILE A 108 1.69 7.43 -11.84
C ILE A 108 1.70 6.38 -10.74
N PHE A 109 0.61 6.28 -10.01
CA PHE A 109 0.34 5.22 -9.04
C PHE A 109 -0.76 4.35 -9.66
N THR A 110 -0.41 3.14 -10.08
CA THR A 110 -1.35 2.24 -10.77
C THR A 110 -1.17 0.79 -10.39
N ARG A 111 -2.27 0.02 -10.36
CA ARG A 111 -2.26 -1.43 -10.07
C ARG A 111 -1.55 -1.71 -8.74
N LEU A 112 -2.02 -1.04 -7.70
CA LEU A 112 -1.53 -1.18 -6.34
C LEU A 112 -2.65 -1.82 -5.53
N ASP A 113 -2.43 -3.00 -4.96
CA ASP A 113 -3.49 -3.76 -4.29
C ASP A 113 -3.79 -3.23 -2.88
N GLY A 114 -3.09 -2.20 -2.42
CA GLY A 114 -3.26 -1.55 -1.12
C GLY A 114 -3.40 -0.03 -1.23
N ASN A 115 -2.93 0.70 -0.23
CA ASN A 115 -2.89 2.16 -0.29
C ASN A 115 -1.79 2.67 -1.23
N GLY A 116 -2.06 3.75 -1.98
CA GLY A 116 -1.11 4.37 -2.90
C GLY A 116 0.00 5.14 -2.17
N LEU A 117 -0.39 6.24 -1.50
CA LEU A 117 0.50 7.10 -0.73
C LEU A 117 0.04 7.21 0.73
N MET A 118 0.92 6.87 1.66
CA MET A 118 0.70 7.04 3.10
C MET A 118 1.58 8.16 3.65
N ILE A 119 0.96 9.23 4.13
CA ILE A 119 1.60 10.35 4.82
C ILE A 119 1.38 10.20 6.32
N SER A 120 2.37 9.66 7.01
CA SER A 120 2.24 9.12 8.35
C SER A 120 3.04 9.96 9.37
N GLY A 121 2.43 10.25 10.52
CA GLY A 121 3.04 11.04 11.59
C GLY A 121 3.43 12.45 11.15
N TYR A 122 4.59 12.91 11.62
CA TYR A 122 5.10 14.24 11.29
C TYR A 122 5.51 14.34 9.81
N ASN A 123 4.90 15.24 9.05
CA ASN A 123 5.39 15.64 7.74
C ASN A 123 5.10 17.13 7.55
N ARG A 124 5.97 17.87 6.86
CA ARG A 124 5.81 19.29 6.57
C ARG A 124 6.04 19.57 5.09
N ASP A 125 5.17 20.38 4.50
CA ASP A 125 5.30 20.82 3.10
C ASP A 125 5.44 19.65 2.10
N VAL A 126 4.66 18.59 2.29
CA VAL A 126 4.54 17.52 1.28
C VAL A 126 3.69 18.02 0.12
N LEU A 127 4.24 18.00 -1.08
CA LEU A 127 3.57 18.42 -2.31
C LEU A 127 3.30 17.21 -3.20
N VAL A 128 2.04 16.97 -3.55
CA VAL A 128 1.65 16.00 -4.58
C VAL A 128 1.00 16.77 -5.71
N GLN A 129 1.64 16.82 -6.88
CA GLN A 129 1.13 17.60 -8.02
C GLN A 129 1.26 16.88 -9.35
N ARG A 130 0.26 17.08 -10.23
CA ARG A 130 0.23 16.52 -11.59
C ARG A 130 0.42 14.99 -11.64
N SER A 131 0.07 14.29 -10.57
CA SER A 131 0.22 12.83 -10.47
C SER A 131 -1.13 12.13 -10.65
N GLU A 132 -1.11 10.93 -11.23
CA GLU A 132 -2.29 10.09 -11.44
C GLU A 132 -2.33 8.95 -10.42
N PHE A 133 -3.51 8.66 -9.89
CA PHE A 133 -3.80 7.49 -9.06
C PHE A 133 -4.98 6.74 -9.69
N SER A 134 -4.72 5.55 -10.23
CA SER A 134 -5.75 4.71 -10.87
C SER A 134 -5.56 3.24 -10.48
N TRP A 135 -6.63 2.44 -10.46
CA TRP A 135 -6.55 1.01 -10.09
C TRP A 135 -5.86 0.78 -8.74
N ILE A 136 -6.38 1.43 -7.70
CA ILE A 136 -5.91 1.32 -6.31
C ILE A 136 -6.87 0.41 -5.55
N GLY A 137 -6.34 -0.62 -4.88
CA GLY A 137 -7.11 -1.64 -4.17
C GLY A 137 -7.70 -1.15 -2.85
N ASN A 138 -7.11 -0.11 -2.25
CA ASN A 138 -7.65 0.54 -1.06
C ASN A 138 -7.69 2.08 -1.23
N THR A 139 -6.88 2.85 -0.49
CA THR A 139 -6.92 4.32 -0.50
C THR A 139 -5.85 4.93 -1.41
N ALA A 140 -6.22 5.90 -2.27
CA ALA A 140 -5.26 6.59 -3.14
C ALA A 140 -4.20 7.37 -2.35
N ILE A 141 -4.63 8.28 -1.47
CA ILE A 141 -3.77 9.06 -0.59
C ILE A 141 -4.41 9.10 0.80
N ALA A 142 -3.65 8.73 1.82
CA ALA A 142 -4.05 8.83 3.22
C ALA A 142 -3.05 9.67 4.01
N SER A 143 -3.55 10.49 4.94
CA SER A 143 -2.74 11.23 5.90
C SER A 143 -3.18 10.87 7.31
N TRP A 144 -2.22 10.51 8.16
CA TRP A 144 -2.48 10.03 9.51
C TRP A 144 -1.50 10.67 10.50
N GLY A 145 -2.00 11.58 11.33
CA GLY A 145 -1.23 12.22 12.41
C GLY A 145 -1.15 11.39 13.69
N ILE A 146 -0.08 11.56 14.48
CA ILE A 146 0.02 10.97 15.82
C ILE A 146 -0.26 12.07 16.84
N THR A 147 -1.17 11.83 17.78
CA THR A 147 -1.42 12.69 18.93
C THR A 147 -0.65 12.20 20.15
N GLU A 148 -0.13 13.11 20.97
CA GLU A 148 0.66 12.78 22.17
C GLU A 148 -0.11 11.95 23.20
N ASP A 149 -1.44 12.14 23.29
CA ASP A 149 -2.32 11.38 24.20
C ASP A 149 -2.42 9.87 23.83
N TYR A 150 -1.88 9.46 22.68
CA TYR A 150 -1.94 8.08 22.16
C TYR A 150 -0.57 7.48 21.80
N GLY A 151 0.58 8.10 22.13
CA GLY A 151 1.86 7.62 21.58
C GLY A 151 3.13 7.92 22.37
N ALA A 152 3.58 6.96 23.19
CA ALA A 152 4.98 6.88 23.64
C ALA A 152 5.48 5.45 23.97
N HIS A 153 4.90 4.38 23.42
CA HIS A 153 5.42 3.02 23.66
C HIS A 153 5.60 2.23 22.35
N PRO A 154 6.86 1.91 21.95
CA PRO A 154 7.17 1.09 20.77
C PRO A 154 6.80 -0.39 20.95
N GLU A 155 6.26 -0.76 22.11
CA GLU A 155 5.83 -2.11 22.48
C GLU A 155 4.31 -2.33 22.25
N ASN A 156 3.57 -1.26 21.93
CA ASN A 156 2.13 -1.33 21.69
C ASN A 156 1.86 -1.65 20.21
N GLY A 157 2.17 -2.89 19.83
CA GLY A 157 1.42 -3.53 18.76
C GLY A 157 -0.04 -3.62 19.19
N LEU A 158 -0.94 -3.30 18.27
CA LEU A 158 -2.41 -3.37 18.44
C LEU A 158 -2.97 -2.30 19.40
N TYR A 159 -4.27 -2.05 19.28
CA TYR A 159 -5.11 -1.26 20.20
C TYR A 159 -5.28 0.23 19.87
N GLY A 160 -6.23 0.49 18.96
CA GLY A 160 -7.42 1.17 19.44
C GLY A 160 -8.25 0.15 20.22
N THR A 161 -7.97 -0.03 21.50
CA THR A 161 -8.94 -0.63 22.43
C THR A 161 -9.84 0.49 22.87
N ASP A 162 -11.10 0.35 22.51
CA ASP A 162 -12.22 0.77 23.32
C ASP A 162 -11.91 0.69 24.83
N GLY A 163 -11.77 1.87 25.40
CA GLY A 163 -11.95 2.21 26.80
C GLY A 163 -12.45 3.63 26.86
#